data_AF-A0A833FXB7-F1
#
_entry.id   AF-A0A833FXB7-F1
#
_cell.length_a   1.000
_cell.length_b   1.000
_cell.length_c   1.000
_cell.angle_alpha   90.00
_cell.angle_beta   90.00
_cell.angle_gamma   90.00
#
_symmetry.space_group_name_H-M   'P 1'
#
loop_
_entity.id
_entity.type
_entity.pdbx_description
1 polymer ?
#
loop_
_entity_poly.entity_id
_entity_poly.type
_entity_poly.pdbx_seq_one_letter_code
_entity_poly.pdbx_strand_id
1 'polypeptide(L)'
;MKPLAGIAGRYLLASAILHLIWEVLQLPFYTIWQEPWRSQAFAILHCTSGDILIAAISFAAACLVLQSQWRLRWLLIIALGVGYTVFSEWLNVAVRGTWTYSKLMPVLPPLGTGLTPLLQWFLVPTLALAYALGQLPTQRGQAS
;
A
#
# COMPACT_ATOMS: atom_id res chain seq x y z
N MET A 1 -17.16 17.72 -13.23
CA MET A 1 -16.86 16.50 -12.44
C MET A 1 -15.85 15.64 -13.20
N LYS A 2 -14.73 15.22 -12.60
CA LYS A 2 -13.77 14.32 -13.29
C LYS A 2 -14.42 12.94 -13.51
N PRO A 3 -14.29 12.32 -14.69
CA PRO A 3 -14.80 10.96 -14.92
C PRO A 3 -14.08 9.96 -14.02
N LEU A 4 -14.79 8.92 -13.56
CA LEU A 4 -14.23 7.90 -12.66
C LEU A 4 -12.97 7.24 -13.25
N ALA A 5 -12.97 6.98 -14.56
CA ALA A 5 -11.81 6.45 -15.29
C ALA A 5 -10.57 7.36 -15.17
N GLY A 6 -10.78 8.69 -15.23
CA GLY A 6 -9.69 9.66 -15.06
C GLY A 6 -9.17 9.73 -13.62
N ILE A 7 -10.02 9.48 -12.63
CA ILE A 7 -9.60 9.37 -11.22
C ILE A 7 -8.81 8.07 -11.03
N ALA A 8 -9.29 6.95 -11.57
CA ALA A 8 -8.63 5.66 -11.49
C ALA A 8 -7.22 5.69 -12.10
N GLY A 9 -7.06 6.23 -13.31
CA GLY A 9 -5.75 6.33 -13.95
C GLY A 9 -4.74 7.16 -13.15
N ARG A 10 -5.16 8.29 -12.59
CA ARG A 10 -4.30 9.14 -11.74
C ARG A 10 -3.95 8.45 -10.42
N TYR A 11 -4.91 7.77 -9.81
CA TYR A 11 -4.70 7.02 -8.59
C TYR A 11 -3.68 5.90 -8.82
N LEU A 12 -3.86 5.08 -9.86
CA LEU A 12 -2.96 3.97 -10.16
C LEU A 12 -1.54 4.45 -10.49
N LEU A 13 -1.40 5.51 -11.28
CA LEU A 13 -0.09 6.10 -11.58
C LEU A 13 0.60 6.60 -10.32
N ALA A 14 -0.10 7.37 -9.49
CA ALA A 14 0.45 7.88 -8.24
C ALA A 14 0.79 6.75 -7.26
N SER A 15 -0.08 5.75 -7.13
CA SER A 15 0.13 4.58 -6.29
C SER A 15 1.37 3.80 -6.73
N ALA A 16 1.56 3.59 -8.03
CA ALA A 16 2.73 2.89 -8.56
C ALA A 16 4.04 3.60 -8.22
N ILE A 17 4.09 4.92 -8.40
CA ILE A 17 5.29 5.72 -8.09
C ILE A 17 5.55 5.71 -6.58
N LEU A 18 4.52 5.93 -5.76
CA LEU A 18 4.64 6.01 -4.31
C LEU A 18 5.03 4.66 -3.69
N HIS A 19 4.45 3.54 -4.13
CA HIS A 19 4.87 2.21 -3.68
C HIS A 19 6.31 1.92 -4.07
N LEU A 20 6.72 2.23 -5.30
CA LEU A 20 8.10 2.02 -5.74
C LEU A 20 9.10 2.81 -4.88
N ILE A 21 8.81 4.09 -4.62
CA ILE A 21 9.64 4.93 -3.73
C ILE A 21 9.68 4.32 -2.33
N TRP A 22 8.53 3.88 -1.82
CA TRP A 22 8.43 3.30 -0.49
C TRP A 22 9.26 2.02 -0.34
N GLU A 23 9.16 1.09 -1.30
CA GLU A 23 9.92 -0.16 -1.30
C GLU A 23 11.43 0.07 -1.32
N VAL A 24 11.90 1.05 -2.11
CA VAL A 24 13.32 1.43 -2.12
C VAL A 24 13.76 1.99 -0.77
N LEU A 25 12.94 2.86 -0.15
CA LEU A 25 13.23 3.43 1.17
C LEU A 25 13.16 2.40 2.30
N GLN A 26 12.31 1.39 2.15
CA GLN A 26 12.10 0.35 3.14
C GLN A 26 13.18 -0.75 3.09
N LEU A 27 13.88 -0.89 1.97
CA LEU A 27 14.86 -1.94 1.76
C LEU A 27 15.89 -2.11 2.89
N PRO A 28 16.47 -1.05 3.50
CA PRO A 28 17.43 -1.18 4.61
C PRO A 28 16.87 -1.84 5.88
N PHE A 29 15.54 -1.91 6.04
CA PHE A 29 14.90 -2.57 7.18
C PHE A 29 14.84 -4.10 7.04
N TYR A 30 15.15 -4.64 5.86
CA TYR A 30 15.20 -6.07 5.60
C TYR A 30 16.63 -6.58 5.46
N THR A 31 16.84 -7.86 5.78
CA THR A 31 18.16 -8.50 5.62
C THR A 31 18.61 -8.56 4.17
N ILE A 32 17.68 -8.56 3.20
CA ILE A 32 17.96 -8.56 1.77
C ILE A 32 18.78 -7.35 1.30
N TRP A 33 18.86 -6.28 2.10
CA TRP A 33 19.77 -5.16 1.86
C TRP A 33 21.24 -5.58 1.73
N GLN A 34 21.63 -6.69 2.38
CA GLN A 34 23.00 -7.23 2.32
C GLN A 34 23.22 -8.19 1.14
N GLU A 35 22.15 -8.59 0.45
CA GLU A 35 22.20 -9.50 -0.69
C GLU A 35 22.65 -8.80 -1.97
N PRO A 36 23.07 -9.52 -3.02
CA PRO A 36 23.43 -8.93 -4.31
C PRO A 36 22.32 -8.06 -4.89
N TRP A 37 22.70 -7.03 -5.65
CA TRP A 37 21.77 -6.05 -6.23
C TRP A 37 20.62 -6.67 -7.04
N ARG A 38 20.84 -7.84 -7.66
CA ARG A 38 19.80 -8.58 -8.41
C ARG A 38 18.67 -9.04 -7.51
N SER A 39 18.99 -9.55 -6.32
CA SER A 39 18.01 -9.98 -5.31
C SER A 39 17.21 -8.80 -4.79
N GLN A 40 17.90 -7.68 -4.52
CA GLN A 40 17.27 -6.42 -4.11
C GLN A 40 16.31 -5.88 -5.18
N ALA A 41 16.76 -5.82 -6.43
CA ALA A 41 15.93 -5.35 -7.55
C ALA A 41 14.72 -6.25 -7.78
N PHE A 42 14.90 -7.57 -7.72
CA PHE A 42 13.80 -8.52 -7.80
C PHE A 42 12.79 -8.30 -6.68
N ALA A 43 13.25 -8.14 -5.43
CA ALA A 43 12.38 -7.90 -4.29
C ALA A 43 11.57 -6.61 -4.45
N ILE A 44 12.23 -5.48 -4.76
CA ILE A 44 11.56 -4.20 -4.99
C ILE A 44 10.48 -4.34 -6.08
N LEU A 45 10.82 -4.94 -7.23
CA LEU A 45 9.89 -5.08 -8.34
C LEU A 45 8.72 -6.02 -8.02
N HIS A 46 9.00 -7.15 -7.36
CA HIS A 46 7.99 -8.12 -6.97
C HIS A 46 7.02 -7.53 -5.94
N CYS A 47 7.54 -6.88 -4.89
CA CYS A 47 6.73 -6.23 -3.85
C CYS A 47 5.91 -5.08 -4.43
N THR A 48 6.54 -4.17 -5.17
CA THR A 48 5.85 -3.04 -5.84
C THR A 48 4.73 -3.53 -6.75
N SER A 49 4.97 -4.59 -7.54
CA SER A 49 3.96 -5.14 -8.44
C SER A 49 2.77 -5.72 -7.67
N GLY A 50 3.04 -6.43 -6.56
CA GLY A 50 2.00 -6.93 -5.66
C GLY A 50 1.17 -5.79 -5.06
N ASP A 51 1.82 -4.75 -4.55
CA ASP A 51 1.15 -3.61 -3.96
C ASP A 51 0.29 -2.83 -4.94
N ILE A 52 0.78 -2.61 -6.17
CA ILE A 52 -0.02 -1.99 -7.23
C ILE A 52 -1.27 -2.82 -7.52
N LEU A 53 -1.14 -4.15 -7.60
CA LEU A 53 -2.27 -5.05 -7.84
C LEU A 53 -3.30 -4.96 -6.71
N ILE A 54 -2.86 -5.01 -5.45
CA ILE A 54 -3.74 -4.91 -4.28
C ILE A 54 -4.40 -3.53 -4.23
N ALA A 55 -3.66 -2.46 -4.53
CA ALA A 55 -4.18 -1.10 -4.56
C ALA A 55 -5.24 -0.94 -5.65
N ALA A 56 -5.03 -1.54 -6.82
CA ALA A 56 -5.99 -1.53 -7.92
C ALA A 56 -7.28 -2.28 -7.58
N ILE A 57 -7.16 -3.51 -7.05
CA ILE A 57 -8.31 -4.33 -6.65
C ILE A 57 -9.06 -3.66 -5.50
N SER A 58 -8.35 -3.13 -4.51
CA SER A 58 -8.97 -2.43 -3.36
C SER A 58 -9.72 -1.18 -3.79
N PHE A 59 -9.13 -0.39 -4.71
CA PHE A 59 -9.80 0.78 -5.27
C PHE A 59 -11.05 0.41 -6.07
N ALA A 60 -10.95 -0.63 -6.91
CA ALA A 60 -12.09 -1.13 -7.68
C ALA A 60 -13.20 -1.64 -6.76
N ALA A 61 -12.88 -2.48 -5.78
CA ALA A 61 -13.82 -2.99 -4.78
C ALA A 61 -14.50 -1.84 -4.02
N ALA A 62 -13.73 -0.83 -3.58
CA ALA A 62 -14.29 0.33 -2.91
C ALA A 62 -15.24 1.13 -3.81
N CYS A 63 -14.93 1.27 -5.10
CA CYS A 63 -15.81 1.95 -6.04
C CYS A 63 -17.09 1.16 -6.38
N LEU A 64 -17.03 -0.17 -6.35
CA LEU A 64 -18.18 -1.05 -6.59
C LEU A 64 -19.13 -1.07 -5.39
N VAL A 65 -18.59 -1.17 -4.17
CA VAL A 65 -19.40 -1.27 -2.94
C VAL A 65 -19.95 0.08 -2.52
N LEU A 66 -19.17 1.16 -2.70
CA LEU A 66 -19.53 2.48 -2.23
C LEU A 66 -19.68 3.42 -3.41
N GLN A 67 -20.80 4.16 -3.47
CA GLN A 67 -21.05 5.14 -4.51
C GLN A 67 -20.28 6.44 -4.24
N SER A 68 -20.92 7.54 -3.86
CA SER A 68 -20.25 8.85 -3.79
C SER A 68 -19.46 9.11 -2.49
N GLN A 69 -19.36 8.11 -1.60
CA GLN A 69 -18.79 8.27 -0.26
C GLN A 69 -17.27 8.08 -0.25
N TRP A 70 -16.53 9.07 -0.75
CA TRP A 70 -15.07 9.01 -0.90
C TRP A 70 -14.30 8.76 0.40
N ARG A 71 -14.81 9.25 1.54
CA ARG A 71 -14.23 8.94 2.85
C ARG A 71 -14.32 7.45 3.19
N LEU A 72 -15.47 6.83 2.94
CA LEU A 72 -15.62 5.39 3.17
C LEU A 72 -14.80 4.57 2.16
N ARG A 73 -14.71 5.02 0.90
CA ARG A 73 -13.85 4.37 -0.10
C ARG A 73 -12.39 4.34 0.34
N TRP A 74 -11.89 5.48 0.82
CA TRP A 74 -10.55 5.62 1.35
C TRP A 74 -10.30 4.67 2.54
N LEU A 75 -11.21 4.65 3.53
CA LEU A 75 -11.11 3.73 4.67
C LEU A 75 -11.11 2.27 4.24
N LEU A 76 -11.97 1.89 3.28
CA LEU A 76 -12.05 0.53 2.78
C LEU A 76 -10.77 0.12 2.04
N ILE A 77 -10.17 1.02 1.24
CA ILE A 77 -8.90 0.76 0.57
C ILE A 77 -7.78 0.51 1.58
N ILE A 78 -7.67 1.35 2.62
CA ILE A 78 -6.70 1.16 3.70
C ILE A 78 -6.95 -0.17 4.42
N ALA A 79 -8.20 -0.47 4.77
CA ALA A 79 -8.55 -1.69 5.50
C ALA A 79 -8.20 -2.96 4.70
N LEU A 80 -8.49 -2.97 3.39
CA LEU A 80 -8.14 -4.10 2.51
C LEU A 80 -6.62 -4.25 2.37
N GLY A 81 -5.90 -3.14 2.19
CA GLY A 81 -4.44 -3.12 2.11
C GLY A 81 -3.76 -3.63 3.38
N VAL A 82 -4.11 -3.03 4.52
CA VAL A 82 -3.62 -3.45 5.84
C VAL A 82 -3.96 -4.90 6.12
N GLY A 83 -5.19 -5.33 5.86
CA GLY A 83 -5.62 -6.71 6.05
C GLY A 83 -4.80 -7.69 5.21
N TYR A 84 -4.55 -7.36 3.95
CA TYR A 84 -3.69 -8.17 3.10
C TYR A 84 -2.24 -8.20 3.61
N THR A 85 -1.66 -7.07 4.02
CA THR A 85 -0.29 -7.01 4.54
C THR A 85 -0.12 -7.82 5.81
N VAL A 86 -1.06 -7.73 6.75
CA VAL A 86 -1.01 -8.56 7.97
C VAL A 86 -1.08 -10.04 7.59
N PHE A 87 -1.96 -10.41 6.66
CA PHE A 87 -2.06 -11.79 6.19
C PHE A 87 -0.78 -12.28 5.46
N SER A 88 -0.22 -11.46 4.58
CA SER A 88 0.96 -11.81 3.78
C SER A 88 2.23 -11.87 4.63
N GLU A 89 2.39 -10.98 5.62
CA GLU A 89 3.50 -11.03 6.56
C GLU A 89 3.37 -12.22 7.52
N TRP A 90 2.17 -12.52 8.03
CA TRP A 90 1.95 -13.73 8.82
C TRP A 90 2.32 -14.99 8.03
N LEU A 91 1.90 -15.10 6.77
CA LEU A 91 2.24 -16.23 5.91
C LEU A 91 3.75 -16.32 5.64
N ASN A 92 4.41 -15.19 5.40
CA ASN A 92 5.82 -15.18 5.03
C ASN A 92 6.77 -15.35 6.22
N VAL A 93 6.43 -14.79 7.39
CA VAL A 93 7.27 -14.81 8.60
C VAL A 93 6.94 -16.01 9.47
N ALA A 94 5.66 -16.23 9.81
CA ALA A 94 5.27 -17.28 10.76
C ALA A 94 5.16 -18.67 10.10
N VAL A 95 4.73 -18.74 8.84
CA VAL A 95 4.49 -20.03 8.17
C VAL A 95 5.66 -20.44 7.27
N ARG A 96 6.23 -19.52 6.49
CA ARG A 96 7.25 -19.85 5.46
C ARG A 96 8.69 -19.49 5.82
N GLY A 97 8.93 -18.67 6.85
CA GLY A 97 10.27 -18.25 7.27
C GLY A 97 11.12 -17.58 6.18
N THR A 98 10.49 -17.06 5.11
CA THR A 98 11.19 -16.66 3.87
C THR A 98 11.74 -15.24 3.94
N TRP A 99 11.22 -14.43 4.87
CA TRP A 99 11.63 -13.04 5.07
C TRP A 99 11.98 -12.84 6.54
N THR A 100 13.20 -12.37 6.80
CA THR A 100 13.67 -12.07 8.15
C THR A 100 13.86 -10.56 8.26
N TYR A 101 13.25 -9.95 9.28
CA TYR A 101 13.46 -8.54 9.56
C TYR A 101 14.88 -8.29 10.07
N SER A 102 15.45 -7.14 9.69
CA SER A 102 16.67 -6.65 10.34
C SER A 102 16.35 -6.21 11.78
N LYS A 103 17.38 -6.14 12.64
CA LYS A 103 17.26 -5.61 14.01
C LYS A 103 16.75 -4.16 14.06
N LEU A 104 16.79 -3.45 12.93
CA LEU A 104 16.36 -2.06 12.80
C LEU A 104 14.86 -1.89 12.56
N MET A 105 14.12 -2.96 12.24
CA MET A 105 12.70 -2.86 11.92
C MET A 105 11.84 -2.90 13.20
N PRO A 106 11.12 -1.82 13.54
CA PRO A 106 10.15 -1.88 14.62
C PRO A 106 8.97 -2.76 14.17
N VAL A 107 8.72 -3.82 14.94
CA VAL A 107 7.61 -4.75 14.73
C VAL A 107 6.49 -4.38 15.69
N LEU A 108 5.23 -4.44 15.24
CA LEU A 108 4.07 -4.30 16.12
C LEU A 108 3.82 -5.61 16.87
N PRO A 109 4.06 -5.67 18.20
CA PRO A 109 4.00 -6.92 18.96
C PRO A 109 2.67 -7.70 18.87
N PRO A 110 1.49 -7.06 18.80
CA PRO A 110 0.22 -7.79 18.67
C PRO A 110 0.05 -8.53 17.34
N LEU A 111 0.76 -8.09 16.29
CA LEU A 111 0.57 -8.60 14.92
C LEU A 111 1.80 -9.38 14.41
N GLY A 112 2.99 -9.14 14.97
CA GLY A 112 4.26 -9.65 14.43
C GLY A 112 4.63 -9.04 13.08
N THR A 113 3.87 -8.03 12.64
CA THR A 113 3.96 -7.30 11.36
C THR A 113 4.87 -6.09 11.51
N GLY A 114 5.66 -5.82 10.48
CA GLY A 114 6.51 -4.64 10.42
C GLY A 114 5.72 -3.33 10.43
N LEU A 115 6.24 -2.30 11.08
CA LEU A 115 5.59 -0.98 11.08
C LEU A 115 5.63 -0.32 9.70
N THR A 116 6.72 -0.49 8.94
CA THR A 116 6.90 0.17 7.64
C THR A 116 5.90 -0.28 6.57
N PRO A 117 5.57 -1.59 6.39
CA PRO A 117 4.47 -2.03 5.53
C PRO A 117 3.11 -1.47 5.93
N LEU A 118 2.84 -1.35 7.23
CA LEU A 118 1.56 -0.81 7.71
C LEU A 118 1.45 0.69 7.43
N LEU A 119 2.54 1.43 7.63
CA LEU A 119 2.62 2.85 7.28
C LEU A 119 2.48 3.08 5.77
N GLN A 120 3.01 2.18 4.94
CA GLN A 120 2.84 2.20 3.49
C GLN A 120 1.36 2.23 3.11
N TRP A 121 0.57 1.30 3.66
CA TRP A 121 -0.86 1.18 3.35
C TRP A 121 -1.71 2.31 3.92
N PHE A 122 -1.21 3.05 4.90
CA PHE A 122 -1.86 4.27 5.35
C PHE A 122 -1.49 5.46 4.44
N LEU A 123 -0.21 5.68 4.18
CA LEU A 123 0.29 6.88 3.51
C LEU A 123 0.11 6.85 1.99
N VAL A 124 0.45 5.73 1.34
CA VAL A 124 0.43 5.65 -0.12
C VAL A 124 -0.99 5.81 -0.68
N PRO A 125 -2.02 5.06 -0.25
CA PRO A 125 -3.38 5.25 -0.77
C PRO A 125 -3.95 6.63 -0.45
N THR A 126 -3.59 7.21 0.70
CA THR A 126 -4.04 8.55 1.10
C THR A 126 -3.49 9.62 0.15
N LEU A 127 -2.17 9.61 -0.10
CA LEU A 127 -1.53 10.57 -1.00
C LEU A 127 -1.96 10.35 -2.46
N ALA A 128 -2.05 9.10 -2.90
CA ALA A 128 -2.48 8.76 -4.26
C ALA A 128 -3.93 9.21 -4.53
N LEU A 129 -4.85 8.97 -3.59
CA LEU A 129 -6.22 9.48 -3.70
C LEU A 129 -6.26 11.00 -3.61
N ALA A 130 -5.51 11.62 -2.69
CA ALA A 130 -5.48 13.07 -2.58
C ALA A 130 -5.06 13.73 -3.90
N TYR A 131 -4.04 13.19 -4.56
CA TYR A 131 -3.61 13.63 -5.90
C TYR A 131 -4.68 13.39 -6.97
N ALA A 132 -5.27 12.19 -7.02
CA ALA A 132 -6.27 11.84 -8.02
C ALA A 132 -7.53 12.74 -7.92
N LEU A 133 -7.99 12.98 -6.69
CA LEU A 133 -9.14 13.82 -6.40
C LEU A 133 -8.81 15.32 -6.54
N GLY A 134 -7.58 15.73 -6.18
CA GLY A 134 -7.14 17.13 -6.06
C GLY A 134 -7.41 17.74 -4.68
N GLN A 135 -7.77 16.91 -3.70
CA GLN A 135 -8.12 17.29 -2.33
C GLN A 135 -8.09 16.04 -1.45
N LEU A 136 -8.01 16.21 -0.12
CA LEU A 136 -8.03 15.07 0.79
C LEU A 136 -9.36 14.27 0.66
N PRO A 137 -9.31 12.92 0.71
CA PRO A 137 -10.50 12.08 0.60
C PRO A 137 -11.57 12.39 1.66
N THR A 138 -11.14 12.83 2.84
CA THR A 138 -12.00 13.23 3.96
C THR A 138 -12.82 14.49 3.69
N GLN A 139 -12.36 15.38 2.80
CA GLN A 139 -12.99 16.67 2.53
C GLN A 139 -13.99 16.65 1.37
N ARG A 140 -14.03 15.58 0.56
CA ARG A 140 -14.88 15.52 -0.65
C ARG A 140 -16.37 15.30 -0.37
N GLY A 141 -16.74 14.90 0.84
CA GLY A 141 -18.13 14.73 1.26
C GLY A 141 -18.80 16.00 1.81
N GLN A 142 -18.07 17.11 1.95
CA GLN A 142 -18.59 18.37 2.52
C GLN A 142 -18.96 19.42 1.46
N ALA A 143 -18.75 19.12 0.17
CA ALA A 143 -18.95 20.05 -0.94
C ALA A 143 -20.24 19.80 -1.73
N SER A 144 -21.25 19.18 -1.11
CA SER A 144 -22.59 18.97 -1.68
C SER A 144 -23.58 20.00 -1.16
#